data_AF-A0A0F9ETF8-F1
#
_entry.id   AF-A0A0F9ETF8-F1
#
_cell.length_a   1.000
_cell.length_b   1.000
_cell.length_c   1.000
_cell.angle_alpha   90.00
_cell.angle_beta   90.00
_cell.angle_gamma   90.00
#
_symmetry.space_group_name_H-M   'P 1'
#
loop_
_entity.id
_entity.type
_entity.pdbx_description
1 polymer ?
#
loop_
_entity_poly.entity_id
_entity_poly.type
_entity_poly.pdbx_seq_one_letter_code
_entity_poly.pdbx_strand_id
1 'polypeptide(L)'
;FRIIIPPLRDRMDDLLLLSQYFLESACSEFFKPLVGFSSEVIEKLLRYSWPGNVRELENMITSAVILATPPLVEPKDMPILIEKLHKYPRKTRLSDKPFAEAKKEFEMNYFKSILKRTDGNISAASRLCKMDRKQFREKVRKLGIHGVAHAQRVGSM
;
A
#
# COMPACT_ATOMS: atom_id res chain seq x y z
N PHE A 1 0.66 21.92 -25.53
CA PHE A 1 0.86 20.50 -25.13
C PHE A 1 1.12 20.46 -23.63
N ARG A 2 0.49 19.57 -22.87
CA ARG A 2 0.72 19.40 -21.43
C ARG A 2 1.36 18.03 -21.22
N ILE A 3 2.58 17.99 -20.69
CA ILE A 3 3.25 16.74 -20.32
C ILE A 3 2.82 16.42 -18.89
N ILE A 4 2.18 15.26 -18.69
CA ILE A 4 1.78 14.77 -17.38
C ILE A 4 2.82 13.78 -16.92
N ILE A 5 3.56 14.13 -15.87
CA ILE A 5 4.54 13.23 -15.25
C ILE A 5 3.82 12.45 -14.15
N PRO A 6 3.79 11.11 -14.22
CA PRO A 6 3.17 10.30 -13.18
C PRO A 6 3.93 10.45 -11.85
N PRO A 7 3.21 10.40 -10.71
CA PRO A 7 3.85 10.45 -9.40
C PRO A 7 4.74 9.22 -9.19
N LEU A 8 5.71 9.34 -8.29
CA LEU A 8 6.73 8.32 -8.06
C LEU A 8 6.12 6.96 -7.67
N ARG A 9 5.04 6.96 -6.88
CA ARG A 9 4.25 5.77 -6.51
C ARG A 9 3.69 4.93 -7.67
N ASP A 10 3.63 5.52 -8.88
CA ASP A 10 3.11 4.88 -10.07
C ASP A 10 4.21 4.33 -10.99
N ARG A 11 5.48 4.55 -10.65
CA ARG A 11 6.70 4.13 -11.39
C ARG A 11 7.75 3.58 -10.44
N MET A 12 7.51 2.37 -9.94
CA MET A 12 8.36 1.77 -8.90
C MET A 12 9.74 1.34 -9.39
N ASP A 13 9.88 1.03 -10.68
CA ASP A 13 11.18 0.69 -11.26
C ASP A 13 12.14 1.89 -11.17
N ASP A 14 11.61 3.11 -11.35
CA ASP A 14 12.37 4.35 -11.15
C ASP A 14 12.74 4.59 -9.69
N LEU A 15 11.94 4.12 -8.73
CA LEU A 15 12.15 4.43 -7.31
C LEU A 15 13.51 3.93 -6.84
N LEU A 16 13.85 2.67 -7.11
CA LEU A 16 15.11 2.08 -6.66
C LEU A 16 16.30 2.67 -7.42
N LEU A 17 16.14 2.90 -8.73
CA LEU A 17 17.18 3.52 -9.55
C LEU A 17 17.50 4.95 -9.08
N LEU A 18 16.46 5.77 -8.84
CA LEU A 18 16.61 7.11 -8.29
C LEU A 18 17.18 7.08 -6.87
N SER A 19 16.79 6.10 -6.06
CA SER A 19 17.34 5.97 -4.71
C SER A 19 18.84 5.73 -4.73
N GLN A 20 19.30 4.86 -5.62
CA GLN A 20 20.72 4.59 -5.81
C GLN A 20 21.47 5.84 -6.33
N TYR A 21 20.89 6.54 -7.31
CA TYR A 21 21.47 7.79 -7.82
C TYR A 21 21.65 8.86 -6.72
N PHE A 22 20.61 9.09 -5.90
CA PHE A 22 20.70 10.06 -4.81
C PHE A 22 21.67 9.62 -3.72
N LEU A 23 21.76 8.31 -3.45
CA LEU A 23 22.75 7.75 -2.53
C LEU A 23 24.17 8.07 -3.01
N GLU A 24 24.49 7.76 -4.27
CA GLU A 24 25.81 7.99 -4.86
C GLU A 24 26.18 9.47 -4.87
N SER A 25 25.24 10.33 -5.28
CA SER A 25 25.42 11.79 -5.29
C SER A 25 25.73 12.32 -3.89
N ALA A 26 24.94 11.94 -2.88
CA ALA A 26 25.15 12.37 -1.50
C ALA A 26 26.43 11.76 -0.89
N CYS A 27 26.77 10.52 -1.22
CA CYS A 27 28.02 9.90 -0.76
C CYS A 27 29.25 10.64 -1.29
N SER A 28 29.21 11.08 -2.56
CA SER A 28 30.27 11.90 -3.15
C SER A 28 30.35 13.27 -2.50
N GLU A 29 29.22 13.89 -2.15
CA GLU A 29 29.18 15.21 -1.52
C GLU A 29 29.67 15.19 -0.06
N PHE A 30 29.27 14.18 0.71
CA PHE A 30 29.58 14.05 2.14
C PHE A 30 30.75 13.11 2.45
N PHE A 31 31.46 12.62 1.43
CA PHE A 31 32.59 11.70 1.54
C PHE A 31 32.29 10.45 2.38
N LYS A 32 31.09 9.87 2.21
CA LYS A 32 30.64 8.67 2.92
C LYS A 32 30.84 7.43 2.05
N PRO A 33 31.53 6.36 2.53
CA PRO A 33 31.74 5.14 1.76
C PRO A 33 30.55 4.15 1.93
N LEU A 34 29.32 4.59 1.67
CA LEU A 34 28.15 3.71 1.68
C LEU A 34 28.07 2.98 0.33
N VAL A 35 27.71 1.70 0.37
CA VAL A 35 27.61 0.85 -0.82
C VAL A 35 26.17 0.56 -1.24
N GLY A 36 25.19 0.97 -0.42
CA GLY A 36 23.78 0.72 -0.69
C GLY A 36 22.87 0.88 0.52
N PHE A 37 21.68 0.30 0.39
CA PHE A 37 20.66 0.21 1.43
C PHE A 37 20.56 -1.22 1.96
N SER A 38 20.22 -1.38 3.23
CA SER A 38 19.81 -2.69 3.74
C SER A 38 18.50 -3.14 3.07
N SER A 39 18.26 -4.45 3.03
CA SER A 39 17.00 -5.04 2.51
C SER A 39 15.77 -4.48 3.22
N GLU A 40 15.89 -4.20 4.52
CA GLU A 40 14.82 -3.65 5.34
C GLU A 40 14.49 -2.19 4.99
N VAL A 41 15.49 -1.40 4.56
CA VAL A 41 15.27 -0.05 4.04
C VAL A 41 14.58 -0.10 2.68
N ILE A 42 15.03 -0.99 1.80
CA ILE A 42 14.41 -1.19 0.47
C ILE A 42 12.92 -1.53 0.62
N GLU A 43 12.57 -2.44 1.54
CA GLU A 43 11.16 -2.78 1.81
C GLU A 43 10.36 -1.55 2.24
N LYS A 44 10.91 -0.71 3.14
CA LYS A 44 10.23 0.51 3.61
C LYS A 44 10.08 1.55 2.50
N LEU A 45 11.09 1.73 1.65
CA LEU A 45 11.02 2.62 0.48
C LEU A 45 9.87 2.19 -0.45
N LEU A 46 9.75 0.89 -0.73
CA LEU A 46 8.70 0.32 -1.60
C LEU A 46 7.30 0.40 -0.98
N ARG A 47 7.20 0.37 0.35
CA ARG A 47 5.94 0.46 1.10
C ARG A 47 5.48 1.89 1.35
N TYR A 48 6.33 2.89 1.12
CA TYR A 48 5.97 4.29 1.28
C TYR A 48 5.33 4.86 0.00
N SER A 49 4.33 5.73 0.15
CA SER A 49 3.58 6.26 -0.99
C SER A 49 4.17 7.52 -1.65
N TRP A 50 5.27 8.05 -1.10
CA TRP A 50 6.01 9.21 -1.63
C TRP A 50 5.13 10.41 -1.98
N PRO A 51 4.39 11.00 -1.02
CA PRO A 51 3.51 12.14 -1.27
C PRO A 51 4.27 13.36 -1.84
N GLY A 52 5.54 13.56 -1.46
CA GLY A 52 6.42 14.59 -2.02
C GLY A 52 7.21 14.17 -3.27
N ASN A 53 6.94 13.00 -3.83
CA ASN A 53 7.58 12.44 -5.03
C ASN A 53 9.12 12.45 -4.93
N VAL A 54 9.80 12.77 -6.04
CA VAL A 54 11.26 12.71 -6.21
C VAL A 54 11.97 13.65 -5.23
N ARG A 55 11.41 14.83 -4.95
CA ARG A 55 12.03 15.77 -3.98
C ARG A 55 12.03 15.23 -2.56
N GLU A 56 10.97 14.54 -2.15
CA GLU A 56 10.95 13.91 -0.83
C GLU A 56 11.91 12.72 -0.77
N LEU A 57 12.01 11.95 -1.85
CA LEU A 57 12.99 10.85 -1.98
C LEU A 57 14.43 11.35 -1.80
N GLU A 58 14.81 12.35 -2.60
CA GLU A 58 16.13 12.99 -2.54
C GLU A 58 16.44 13.47 -1.12
N ASN A 59 15.56 14.29 -0.53
CA ASN A 59 15.78 14.85 0.81
C ASN A 59 15.92 13.76 1.90
N MET A 60 15.10 12.71 1.84
CA MET A 60 15.19 11.61 2.81
C MET A 60 16.49 10.84 2.67
N ILE A 61 16.92 10.54 1.44
CA ILE A 61 18.16 9.80 1.19
C ILE A 61 19.39 10.63 1.57
N THR A 62 19.43 11.90 1.19
CA THR A 62 20.52 12.81 1.57
C THR A 62 20.66 12.91 3.09
N SER A 63 19.53 13.06 3.80
CA SER A 63 19.53 13.06 5.27
C SER A 63 20.04 11.74 5.85
N ALA A 64 19.63 10.61 5.26
CA ALA A 64 20.07 9.30 5.70
C ALA A 64 21.57 9.09 5.51
N VAL A 65 22.16 9.54 4.39
CA VAL A 65 23.61 9.44 4.14
C VAL A 65 24.42 10.21 5.20
N ILE A 66 23.94 11.39 5.61
CA ILE A 66 24.59 12.19 6.66
C ILE A 66 24.63 11.40 7.98
N LEU A 67 23.50 10.78 8.35
CA LEU A 67 23.34 10.04 9.60
C LEU A 67 23.99 8.65 9.58
N ALA A 68 24.04 8.00 8.42
CA ALA A 68 24.41 6.61 8.29
C ALA A 68 25.87 6.35 8.63
N THR A 69 26.08 5.17 9.21
CA THR A 69 27.40 4.58 9.41
C THR A 69 27.61 3.51 8.34
N PRO A 70 28.70 3.59 7.54
CA PRO A 70 29.02 2.58 6.54
C PRO A 70 29.00 1.14 7.07
N PRO A 71 28.72 0.13 6.22
CA PRO A 71 28.68 0.23 4.75
C PRO A 71 27.29 0.45 4.15
N LEU A 72 26.21 0.30 4.92
CA LEU A 72 24.84 0.36 4.39
C LEU A 72 24.01 1.38 5.16
N VAL A 73 23.06 2.01 4.45
CA VAL A 73 21.99 2.77 5.11
C VAL A 73 21.04 1.77 5.76
N GLU A 74 20.83 1.93 7.06
CA GLU A 74 19.92 1.12 7.88
C GLU A 74 18.65 1.88 8.24
N PRO A 75 17.59 1.20 8.73
CA PRO A 75 16.33 1.87 9.08
C PRO A 75 16.52 2.99 10.10
N LYS A 76 17.43 2.82 11.07
CA LYS A 76 17.73 3.82 12.10
C LYS A 76 18.24 5.15 11.54
N ASP A 77 18.82 5.13 10.34
CA ASP A 77 19.33 6.30 9.64
C ASP A 77 18.21 7.05 8.87
N MET A 78 17.02 6.46 8.80
CA MET A 78 15.84 6.95 8.10
C MET A 78 14.64 7.17 9.04
N PRO A 79 14.78 7.90 10.16
CA PRO A 79 13.74 8.00 11.19
C PRO A 79 12.43 8.61 10.66
N ILE A 80 12.52 9.61 9.77
CA ILE A 80 11.36 10.29 9.19
C ILE A 80 10.55 9.32 8.31
N LEU A 81 11.23 8.44 7.55
CA LEU A 81 10.56 7.44 6.74
C LEU A 81 9.78 6.47 7.63
N ILE A 82 10.40 5.99 8.70
CA ILE A 82 9.77 5.07 9.67
C ILE A 82 8.54 5.72 10.30
N GLU A 83 8.67 6.95 10.79
CA GLU A 83 7.58 7.70 11.41
C GLU A 83 6.40 7.88 10.44
N LYS A 84 6.69 8.31 9.20
CA LYS A 84 5.66 8.61 8.22
C LYS A 84 5.05 7.37 7.55
N LEU A 85 5.69 6.20 7.63
CA LEU A 85 5.25 4.99 6.93
C LEU A 85 3.82 4.58 7.28
N HIS A 86 3.44 4.73 8.56
CA HIS A 86 2.08 4.43 9.03
C HIS A 86 1.04 5.42 8.52
N LYS A 87 1.42 6.69 8.31
CA LYS A 87 0.52 7.76 7.87
C LYS A 87 0.28 7.72 6.35
N TYR A 88 1.30 7.32 5.59
CA TYR A 88 1.24 7.31 4.13
C TYR A 88 1.67 5.95 3.54
N PRO A 89 1.03 4.84 3.95
CA PRO A 89 1.33 3.54 3.40
C PRO A 89 0.92 3.51 1.92
N ARG A 90 1.79 2.97 1.08
CA ARG A 90 1.44 2.64 -0.30
C ARG A 90 0.36 1.55 -0.24
N LYS A 91 -0.79 1.83 -0.83
CA LYS A 91 -1.79 0.79 -1.07
C LYS A 91 -1.20 -0.16 -2.10
N THR A 92 -1.00 -1.42 -1.73
CA THR A 92 -0.64 -2.46 -2.70
C THR A 92 -1.70 -2.48 -3.80
N ARG A 93 -1.27 -2.36 -5.05
CA ARG A 93 -2.20 -2.46 -6.16
C ARG A 93 -2.62 -3.92 -6.27
N LEU A 94 -3.85 -4.17 -6.75
CA LEU A 94 -4.27 -5.54 -7.07
C LEU A 94 -3.33 -6.17 -8.11
N SER A 95 -2.75 -5.36 -9.01
CA SER A 95 -1.78 -5.79 -10.02
C SER A 95 -0.41 -6.18 -9.45
N ASP A 96 -0.09 -5.79 -8.22
CA ASP A 96 1.17 -6.17 -7.57
C ASP A 96 1.10 -7.60 -6.99
N LYS A 97 -0.09 -8.24 -7.06
CA LYS A 97 -0.37 -9.57 -6.49
C LYS A 97 -0.63 -10.59 -7.60
N PRO A 98 -0.35 -11.89 -7.38
CA PRO A 98 -0.79 -12.94 -8.29
C PRO A 98 -2.31 -12.85 -8.56
N PHE A 99 -2.73 -13.13 -9.80
CA PHE A 99 -4.13 -12.95 -10.22
C PHE A 99 -5.15 -13.63 -9.29
N ALA A 100 -4.83 -14.83 -8.79
CA ALA A 100 -5.70 -15.56 -7.87
C ALA A 100 -5.93 -14.81 -6.55
N GLU A 101 -4.88 -14.23 -5.98
CA GLU A 101 -4.94 -13.43 -4.75
C GLU A 101 -5.65 -12.10 -4.98
N ALA A 102 -5.29 -11.41 -6.06
CA ALA A 102 -5.92 -10.16 -6.47
C ALA A 102 -7.43 -10.32 -6.68
N LYS A 103 -7.84 -11.39 -7.37
CA LYS A 103 -9.26 -11.73 -7.58
C LYS A 103 -9.96 -11.99 -6.24
N LYS A 104 -9.35 -12.77 -5.34
CA LYS A 104 -9.93 -13.09 -4.04
C LYS A 104 -10.13 -11.83 -3.19
N GLU A 105 -9.15 -10.95 -3.16
CA GLU A 105 -9.22 -9.66 -2.44
C GLU A 105 -10.28 -8.73 -3.04
N PHE A 106 -10.32 -8.63 -4.38
CA PHE A 106 -11.37 -7.87 -5.06
C PHE A 106 -12.76 -8.41 -4.70
N GLU A 107 -12.99 -9.72 -4.84
CA GLU A 107 -14.28 -10.33 -4.52
C GLU A 107 -14.65 -10.09 -3.04
N MET A 108 -13.70 -10.28 -2.12
CA MET A 108 -13.88 -10.02 -0.70
C MET A 108 -14.36 -8.58 -0.42
N ASN A 109 -13.62 -7.60 -0.95
CA ASN A 109 -13.92 -6.18 -0.75
C ASN A 109 -15.25 -5.79 -1.39
N TYR A 110 -15.51 -6.29 -2.60
CA TYR A 110 -16.77 -6.07 -3.31
C TYR A 110 -17.97 -6.60 -2.52
N PHE A 111 -17.98 -7.87 -2.14
CA PHE A 111 -19.11 -8.47 -1.42
C PHE A 111 -19.30 -7.89 -0.02
N LYS A 112 -18.22 -7.56 0.71
CA LYS A 112 -18.31 -6.81 1.97
C LYS A 112 -18.97 -5.45 1.78
N SER A 113 -18.60 -4.70 0.73
CA SER A 113 -19.18 -3.38 0.46
C SER A 113 -20.67 -3.47 0.11
N ILE A 114 -21.08 -4.48 -0.66
CA ILE A 114 -22.49 -4.72 -1.00
C ILE A 114 -23.29 -5.05 0.26
N LEU A 115 -22.80 -5.97 1.10
CA LEU A 115 -23.47 -6.33 2.35
C LEU A 115 -23.61 -5.15 3.30
N LYS A 116 -22.57 -4.30 3.40
CA LYS A 116 -22.62 -3.08 4.22
C LYS A 116 -23.67 -2.08 3.72
N ARG A 117 -23.83 -1.93 2.40
CA ARG A 117 -24.82 -1.02 1.79
C ARG A 117 -26.26 -1.52 1.91
N THR A 118 -26.45 -2.80 2.17
CA THR A 118 -27.77 -3.42 2.28
C THR A 118 -28.05 -3.95 3.68
N ASP A 119 -27.29 -3.54 4.69
CA ASP A 119 -27.41 -3.99 6.08
C ASP A 119 -27.53 -5.51 6.23
N GLY A 120 -26.72 -6.25 5.46
CA GLY A 120 -26.73 -7.72 5.47
C GLY A 120 -27.93 -8.39 4.77
N ASN A 121 -28.86 -7.62 4.20
CA ASN A 121 -30.01 -8.17 3.46
C ASN A 121 -29.55 -8.85 2.15
N ILE A 122 -29.44 -10.17 2.19
CA ILE A 122 -28.99 -11.00 1.06
C ILE A 122 -29.85 -10.82 -0.20
N SER A 123 -31.17 -10.61 -0.06
CA SER A 123 -32.05 -10.42 -1.23
C SER A 123 -31.84 -9.07 -1.89
N ALA A 124 -31.63 -8.01 -1.09
CA ALA A 124 -31.29 -6.70 -1.61
C ALA A 124 -29.88 -6.68 -2.22
N ALA A 125 -28.92 -7.32 -1.56
CA ALA A 125 -27.54 -7.46 -2.02
C ALA A 125 -27.44 -8.18 -3.37
N SER A 126 -28.15 -9.30 -3.54
CA SER A 126 -28.15 -10.08 -4.79
C SER A 126 -28.75 -9.29 -5.96
N ARG A 127 -29.84 -8.54 -5.72
CA ARG A 127 -30.40 -7.61 -6.72
C ARG A 127 -29.42 -6.49 -7.08
N LEU A 128 -28.75 -5.90 -6.09
CA LEU A 128 -27.82 -4.79 -6.29
C LEU A 128 -26.62 -5.18 -7.17
N CYS A 129 -26.07 -6.38 -6.97
CA CYS A 129 -24.96 -6.90 -7.79
C CYS A 129 -25.43 -7.70 -9.01
N LYS A 130 -26.74 -7.74 -9.30
CA LYS A 130 -27.36 -8.45 -10.43
C LYS A 130 -26.95 -9.94 -10.49
N MET A 131 -26.96 -10.60 -9.35
CA MET A 131 -26.61 -12.01 -9.18
C MET A 131 -27.78 -12.78 -8.56
N ASP A 132 -27.89 -14.07 -8.89
CA ASP A 132 -28.85 -14.94 -8.20
C ASP A 132 -28.54 -15.08 -6.71
N ARG A 133 -29.57 -15.22 -5.88
CA ARG A 133 -29.43 -15.30 -4.41
C ARG A 133 -28.58 -16.50 -3.97
N LYS A 134 -28.67 -17.64 -4.66
CA LYS A 134 -27.88 -18.84 -4.38
C LYS A 134 -26.41 -18.59 -4.68
N GLN A 135 -26.10 -18.01 -5.85
CA GLN A 135 -24.74 -17.65 -6.26
C GLN A 135 -24.10 -16.65 -5.29
N PHE A 136 -24.86 -15.64 -4.85
CA PHE A 136 -24.39 -14.65 -3.88
C PHE A 136 -24.02 -15.29 -2.55
N ARG A 137 -24.91 -16.12 -1.99
CA ARG A 137 -24.66 -16.85 -0.73
C ARG A 137 -23.44 -17.76 -0.83
N GLU A 138 -23.29 -18.46 -1.94
CA GLU A 138 -22.16 -19.35 -2.16
C GLU A 138 -20.84 -18.58 -2.18
N LYS A 139 -20.78 -17.44 -2.88
CA LYS A 139 -19.60 -16.57 -2.93
C LYS A 139 -19.22 -16.03 -1.55
N VAL A 140 -20.18 -15.47 -0.82
CA VAL A 140 -19.99 -14.94 0.54
C VAL A 140 -19.48 -16.03 1.50
N ARG A 141 -20.05 -17.24 1.45
CA ARG A 141 -19.63 -18.38 2.26
C ARG A 141 -18.21 -18.84 1.92
N LYS A 142 -17.89 -19.00 0.64
CA LYS A 142 -16.55 -19.39 0.17
C LYS A 142 -15.47 -18.38 0.57
N LEU A 143 -15.84 -17.10 0.64
CA LEU A 143 -14.95 -16.03 1.07
C LEU A 143 -14.87 -15.88 2.61
N GLY A 144 -15.63 -16.65 3.40
CA GLY A 144 -15.63 -16.53 4.86
C GLY A 144 -16.19 -15.19 5.36
N ILE A 145 -17.04 -14.53 4.56
CA ILE A 145 -17.69 -13.28 4.97
C ILE A 145 -18.90 -13.66 5.82
N HIS A 146 -18.74 -13.64 7.15
CA HIS A 146 -19.85 -13.83 8.06
C HIS A 146 -20.70 -12.56 8.08
N GLY A 147 -21.96 -12.69 7.67
CA GLY A 147 -22.92 -11.59 7.65
C GLY A 147 -23.10 -11.02 9.06
N VAL A 148 -23.02 -9.70 9.15
CA VAL A 148 -23.31 -8.88 10.32
C VAL A 148 -24.72 -9.21 10.82
N ALA A 149 -24.82 -10.14 11.76
CA ALA A 149 -26.04 -10.51 12.47
C ALA A 149 -25.83 -10.23 13.96
N HIS A 150 -25.61 -8.96 14.30
CA HIS A 150 -25.76 -8.46 15.67
C HIS A 150 -25.85 -6.92 15.69
N ALA A 151 -27.01 -6.39 15.34
CA ALA A 151 -27.47 -5.10 15.83
C ALA A 151 -29.00 -5.02 15.68
N GLN A 152 -29.68 -4.75 16.79
CA GLN A 152 -31.13 -4.55 16.96
C GLN A 152 -32.02 -5.80 17.04
N ARG A 153 -31.79 -6.60 18.10
CA ARG A 153 -32.88 -7.07 18.97
C ARG A 153 -32.72 -6.44 20.35
N VAL A 154 -33.05 -5.16 20.46
CA VAL A 154 -33.43 -4.52 21.72
C VAL A 154 -34.57 -3.57 21.37
N GLY A 155 -35.75 -3.83 21.93
CA GLY A 155 -36.94 -2.99 21.77
C GLY A 155 -38.15 -3.76 21.25
N SER A 156 -38.93 -4.30 22.19
CA SER A 156 -40.39 -4.54 22.18
C SER A 156 -40.77 -5.86 22.84
N MET A 157 -40.63 -5.91 24.17
CA MET A 157 -41.71 -6.10 25.16
C MET A 157 -41.07 -6.19 26.55
#